data_AF-A0A522UTB2-F1
#
_entry.id   AF-A0A522UTB2-F1
#
_cell.length_a   1.000
_cell.length_b   1.000
_cell.length_c   1.000
_cell.angle_alpha   90.00
_cell.angle_beta   90.00
_cell.angle_gamma   90.00
#
_symmetry.space_group_name_H-M   'P 1'
#
loop_
_entity.id
_entity.type
_entity.pdbx_description
1 polymer ?
#
loop_
_entity_poly.entity_id
_entity_poly.type
_entity_poly.pdbx_seq_one_letter_code
_entity_poly.pdbx_strand_id
1 'polypeptide(L)' 'MRVVDIPQIEGLNAAEKILLVEDIWESISSEDAVIPVPQSHIKELERRLEGYKSSPGALLSLDELRNKIELMK' A
#
# COMPACT_ATOMS: atom_id res chain seq x y z
N MET A 1 6.25 -20.45 -7.23
CA MET A 1 6.03 -20.55 -8.68
C MET A 1 6.47 -19.24 -9.30
N ARG A 2 7.42 -19.27 -10.21
CA ARG A 2 7.96 -18.12 -10.96
C ARG A 2 7.37 -18.15 -12.37
N VAL A 3 7.46 -17.03 -13.09
CA VAL A 3 6.99 -16.96 -14.50
C VAL A 3 7.63 -18.05 -15.37
N VAL A 4 8.91 -18.35 -15.14
CA VAL A 4 9.65 -19.41 -15.86
C VAL A 4 9.10 -20.81 -15.61
N ASP A 5 8.32 -20.99 -14.54
CA ASP A 5 7.69 -22.27 -14.20
C ASP A 5 6.34 -22.44 -14.95
N ILE A 6 5.90 -21.44 -15.75
CA ILE A 6 4.63 -21.42 -16.49
C ILE A 6 4.90 -21.12 -17.98
N PRO A 7 5.22 -22.13 -18.79
CA PRO A 7 5.61 -21.96 -20.19
C PRO A 7 4.60 -21.19 -21.05
N GLN A 8 3.32 -21.24 -20.69
CA GLN A 8 2.24 -20.53 -21.38
C GLN A 8 2.39 -19.00 -21.31
N ILE A 9 3.05 -18.47 -20.28
CA ILE A 9 3.29 -17.02 -20.13
C ILE A 9 4.43 -16.55 -21.04
N GLU A 10 5.38 -17.42 -21.38
CA GLU A 10 6.49 -17.04 -22.28
C GLU A 10 6.00 -16.69 -23.67
N GLY A 11 4.98 -17.39 -24.17
CA GLY A 11 4.39 -17.17 -25.49
C GLY A 11 3.56 -15.89 -25.63
N LEU A 12 3.26 -15.20 -24.52
CA LEU A 12 2.46 -13.98 -24.52
C LEU A 12 3.28 -12.77 -24.96
N ASN A 13 2.68 -11.94 -25.79
CA ASN A 13 3.21 -10.61 -26.11
C ASN A 13 3.03 -9.65 -24.92
N ALA A 14 3.62 -8.45 -25.01
CA ALA A 14 3.61 -7.49 -23.92
C ALA A 14 2.18 -7.06 -23.50
N ALA A 15 1.27 -6.87 -24.46
CA ALA A 15 -0.11 -6.48 -24.17
C ALA A 15 -0.89 -7.61 -23.47
N GLU A 16 -0.73 -8.84 -23.93
CA GLU A 16 -1.35 -10.01 -23.30
C GLU A 16 -0.83 -10.24 -21.88
N LYS A 17 0.45 -9.99 -21.62
CA LYS A 17 1.02 -10.05 -20.26
C LYS A 17 0.42 -8.99 -19.35
N ILE A 18 0.18 -7.78 -19.86
CA ILE A 18 -0.46 -6.70 -19.10
C ILE A 18 -1.89 -7.09 -18.72
N LEU A 19 -2.67 -7.60 -19.68
CA LEU A 19 -4.04 -8.06 -19.42
C LEU A 19 -4.07 -9.21 -18.40
N LEU A 20 -3.16 -10.17 -18.51
CA LEU A 20 -3.05 -11.26 -17.54
C LEU A 20 -2.73 -10.75 -16.13
N VAL A 21 -1.85 -9.76 -16.01
CA VAL A 21 -1.53 -9.13 -14.72
C VAL A 21 -2.75 -8.44 -14.13
N GLU A 22 -3.52 -7.73 -14.96
CA GLU A 22 -4.78 -7.08 -14.56
C GLU A 22 -5.81 -8.10 -14.07
N ASP A 23 -6.06 -9.17 -14.83
CA ASP A 23 -7.01 -10.23 -14.45
C ASP A 23 -6.61 -10.92 -13.12
N ILE A 24 -5.31 -11.19 -12.93
CA ILE A 24 -4.80 -11.74 -11.68
C ILE A 24 -4.99 -10.74 -10.53
N TRP A 25 -4.73 -9.46 -10.79
CA TRP A 25 -4.88 -8.42 -9.78
C TRP A 25 -6.34 -8.26 -9.34
N GLU A 26 -7.29 -8.27 -10.28
CA GLU A 26 -8.73 -8.27 -10.00
C GLU A 26 -9.15 -9.51 -9.21
N SER A 27 -8.60 -10.69 -9.50
CA SER A 27 -8.85 -11.90 -8.70
C SER A 27 -8.35 -11.77 -7.26
N ILE A 28 -7.18 -11.15 -7.05
CA ILE A 28 -6.61 -10.95 -5.71
C ILE A 28 -7.37 -9.87 -4.94
N SER A 29 -7.80 -8.80 -5.60
CA SER A 29 -8.52 -7.69 -4.97
C SER A 29 -9.98 -8.03 -4.66
N SER A 30 -10.61 -8.90 -5.46
CA SER A 30 -11.98 -9.37 -5.24
C SER A 30 -12.06 -10.48 -4.19
N GLU A 31 -10.97 -11.19 -3.94
CA GLU A 31 -10.83 -11.97 -2.72
C GLU A 31 -10.71 -10.99 -1.54
N ASP A 32 -11.75 -10.93 -0.69
CA ASP A 32 -11.70 -10.37 0.67
C ASP A 32 -10.81 -11.26 1.56
N ALA A 33 -9.61 -11.59 1.10
CA ALA A 33 -8.56 -12.13 1.92
C ALA A 33 -8.20 -11.02 2.91
N VAL A 34 -8.80 -11.11 4.11
CA VAL A 34 -8.43 -10.27 5.25
C VAL A 34 -6.98 -10.57 5.56
N ILE A 35 -6.05 -9.85 4.90
CA ILE A 35 -4.64 -9.90 5.24
C ILE A 35 -4.58 -9.38 6.68
N PRO A 36 -4.27 -10.25 7.66
CA PRO A 36 -4.35 -9.85 9.05
C PRO A 36 -3.33 -8.75 9.28
N VAL A 37 -3.79 -7.60 9.74
CA VAL A 37 -2.89 -6.49 10.11
C VAL A 37 -2.01 -6.98 11.27
N PRO A 38 -0.67 -6.95 11.13
CA PRO A 38 0.22 -7.37 12.20
C PRO A 38 -0.06 -6.59 13.49
N GLN A 39 -0.06 -7.29 14.62
CA GLN A 39 -0.27 -6.66 15.93
C GLN A 39 0.77 -5.56 16.23
N SER A 40 1.97 -5.67 15.68
CA SER A 40 2.99 -4.61 15.78
C SER A 40 2.55 -3.31 15.12
N HIS A 41 1.86 -3.37 13.98
CA HIS A 41 1.36 -2.19 13.27
C HIS A 41 0.22 -1.54 14.05
N ILE A 42 -0.69 -2.35 14.60
CA ILE A 42 -1.80 -1.87 15.43
C ILE A 42 -1.25 -1.14 16.66
N LYS A 43 -0.32 -1.76 17.39
CA LYS A 43 0.31 -1.15 18.57
C LYS A 43 1.02 0.18 18.26
N GLU A 44 1.71 0.27 17.13
CA GLU A 44 2.36 1.51 16.73
C GLU A 44 1.35 2.61 16.39
N LEU A 45 0.23 2.27 15.75
CA LEU A 45 -0.85 3.21 15.47
C LEU A 45 -1.51 3.70 16.77
N GLU A 46 -1.80 2.80 17.71
CA GLU A 46 -2.32 3.14 19.03
C GLU A 46 -1.38 4.09 19.77
N ARG A 47 -0.08 3.77 19.82
CA ARG A 47 0.95 4.62 20.45
C ARG A 47 0.99 6.03 19.84
N ARG A 48 0.93 6.15 18.50
CA ARG A 48 0.89 7.45 17.81
C ARG A 48 -0.39 8.22 18.10
N LEU A 49 -1.53 7.52 18.14
CA LEU A 49 -2.82 8.12 18.42
C LEU A 49 -2.92 8.64 19.86
N GLU A 50 -2.40 7.90 20.83
CA GLU A 50 -2.29 8.34 22.23
C GLU A 50 -1.36 9.55 22.38
N GLY A 51 -0.23 9.54 21.68
CA GLY A 51 0.67 10.69 21.60
C GLY A 51 -0.03 11.94 21.05
N TYR A 52 -0.81 11.80 19.98
CA TYR A 52 -1.61 12.88 19.42
C TYR A 52 -2.68 13.38 20.40
N LYS A 53 -3.46 12.48 21.02
CA LYS A 53 -4.51 12.86 21.99
C LYS A 53 -3.94 13.64 23.18
N SER A 54 -2.72 13.29 23.62
CA SER A 54 -2.05 13.92 24.76
C SER A 54 -1.40 15.26 24.40
N SER A 55 -1.07 15.49 23.12
CA SER A 55 -0.50 16.75 22.62
C SER A 55 -0.89 17.00 21.16
N PRO A 56 -2.09 17.58 20.90
CA PRO A 56 -2.62 17.74 19.55
C PRO A 56 -1.77 18.66 18.65
N GLY A 57 -0.95 19.55 19.24
CA GLY A 57 -0.11 20.52 18.53
C GLY A 57 1.19 19.96 17.93
N ALA A 58 1.46 18.65 18.07
CA ALA A 58 2.68 18.02 17.58
C ALA A 58 2.56 17.46 16.14
N LEU A 59 1.38 17.50 15.53
CA LEU A 59 1.14 17.03 14.16
C LEU A 59 0.81 18.20 13.23
N LEU A 60 1.09 18.01 11.95
CA LEU A 60 0.70 18.93 10.89
C LEU A 60 -0.52 18.35 10.17
N SER A 61 -1.49 19.21 9.87
CA SER A 61 -2.44 18.97 8.80
C SER A 61 -1.71 18.79 7.46
N LEU A 62 -2.40 18.22 6.47
CA LEU A 62 -1.85 18.01 5.14
C LEU A 62 -1.37 19.33 4.51
N ASP A 63 -2.12 20.41 4.71
CA ASP A 63 -1.80 21.73 4.18
C ASP A 63 -0.60 22.35 4.91
N GLU A 64 -0.51 22.22 6.23
CA GLU A 64 0.66 22.65 6.99
C GLU A 64 1.93 21.87 6.59
N LEU A 65 1.81 20.57 6.31
CA LEU A 65 2.92 19.76 5.81
C LEU A 65 3.37 20.23 4.42
N ARG A 66 2.43 20.44 3.49
CA ARG A 66 2.71 20.93 2.14
C ARG A 66 3.43 22.27 2.18
N ASN A 67 2.90 23.24 2.93
CA ASN A 67 3.50 24.56 3.09
C ASN A 67 4.93 24.47 3.64
N LYS A 68 5.16 23.59 4.61
CA LYS A 68 6.50 23.38 5.19
C LYS A 68 7.50 22.81 4.18
N ILE A 69 7.09 21.86 3.34
CA ILE A 69 7.94 21.27 2.28
C ILE A 69 8.26 22.30 1.20
N GLU A 70 7.29 23.15 0.83
CA GLU A 70 7.51 24.20 -0.17
C GLU A 70 8.48 25.27 0.32
N LEU A 71 8.41 25.65 1.59
CA LEU A 71 9.34 26.60 2.23
C LEU A 71 10.78 26.07 2.39
N MET A 72 11.00 24.76 2.19
CA MET A 72 12.34 24.14 2.23
C MET A 72 13.05 24.12 0.87
N LYS A 73 12.38 24.57 -0.21
CA LYS A 73 12.97 24.74 -1.54
C LYS A 73 13.58 26.13 -1.68
#